data_AF-H6N6A1-F1
#
_entry.id   AF-H6N6A1-F1
#
_cell.length_a   1.000
_cell.length_b   1.000
_cell.length_c   1.000
_cell.angle_alpha   90.00
_cell.angle_beta   90.00
_cell.angle_gamma   90.00
#
_symmetry.space_group_name_H-M   'P 1'
#
loop_
_entity.id
_entity.type
_entity.pdbx_description
1 polymer ?
#
loop_
_entity_poly.entity_id
_entity_poly.type
_entity_poly.pdbx_seq_one_letter_code
_entity_poly.pdbx_strand_id
1 'polypeptide(L)'
;MTSKGYLLSSLGATSGIVGGAIVYSQIGNDDNSKCLKEYINTQKRVVLDTENSNHDGVWKQLVTEYKASNSTIKGIDKTSVDESKLKNYCKTAKDKKIKESSLIKEYTQWCSRNNLREQITTLSTGKKKWISEDDTATWNTKKDSYKSIQDNDPKLEGVEKANPDTSKMVSACNKLSLVPYINTDDNNYKLVDKWCAKE
;
A
#
# COMPACT_ATOMS: atom_id res chain seq x y z
N MET A 1 16.82 -29.68 35.97
CA MET A 1 17.23 -29.42 34.56
C MET A 1 15.97 -29.11 33.77
N THR A 2 15.61 -27.83 33.67
CA THR A 2 14.41 -27.38 32.94
C THR A 2 14.82 -26.93 31.54
N SER A 3 14.49 -27.75 30.55
CA SER A 3 14.75 -27.48 29.14
C SER A 3 13.88 -26.32 28.68
N LYS A 4 14.50 -25.20 28.28
CA LYS A 4 13.83 -24.09 27.61
C LYS A 4 13.73 -24.44 26.13
N GLY A 5 12.57 -24.95 25.72
CA GLY A 5 12.21 -25.11 24.32
C GLY A 5 12.02 -23.73 23.70
N TYR A 6 12.95 -23.32 22.84
CA TYR A 6 12.76 -22.19 21.95
C TYR A 6 11.71 -22.58 20.90
N LEU A 7 10.47 -22.17 21.13
CA LEU A 7 9.48 -22.05 20.06
C LEU A 7 9.97 -20.96 19.10
N LEU A 8 10.68 -21.40 18.05
CA LEU A 8 10.85 -20.64 16.82
C LEU A 8 9.46 -20.46 16.21
N SER A 9 8.77 -19.40 16.62
CA SER A 9 7.58 -18.91 15.94
C SER A 9 8.00 -18.49 14.54
N SER A 10 7.72 -19.37 13.58
CA SER A 10 7.65 -19.03 12.17
C SER A 10 6.68 -17.85 12.03
N LEU A 11 7.22 -16.64 11.91
CA LEU A 11 6.55 -15.49 11.34
C LEU A 11 6.27 -15.83 9.88
N GLY A 12 5.23 -16.63 9.66
CA GLY A 12 4.58 -16.74 8.37
C GLY A 12 4.14 -15.33 8.03
N ALA A 13 4.84 -14.72 7.08
CA ALA A 13 4.50 -13.44 6.51
C ALA A 13 3.12 -13.58 5.86
N THR A 14 2.07 -13.42 6.66
CA THR A 14 0.78 -12.96 6.17
C THR A 14 1.01 -11.50 5.79
N SER A 15 1.70 -11.27 4.67
CA SER A 15 1.59 -10.04 3.88
C SER A 15 0.20 -10.04 3.24
N GLY A 16 -0.81 -10.21 4.08
CA GLY A 16 -2.19 -10.10 3.72
C GLY A 16 -2.36 -8.67 3.27
N ILE A 17 -2.90 -8.52 2.07
CA ILE A 17 -3.66 -7.35 1.70
C ILE A 17 -4.53 -7.03 2.93
N VAL A 18 -4.12 -6.06 3.75
CA VAL A 18 -5.04 -5.45 4.71
C VAL A 18 -5.96 -4.67 3.78
N GLY A 19 -6.96 -5.39 3.27
CA GLY A 19 -8.03 -4.84 2.49
C GLY A 19 -8.61 -3.76 3.37
N GLY A 20 -8.28 -2.50 3.07
CA GLY A 20 -8.76 -1.36 3.82
C GLY A 20 -10.25 -1.57 4.00
N ALA A 21 -10.71 -1.55 5.24
CA ALA A 21 -12.12 -1.71 5.55
C ALA A 21 -12.88 -0.65 4.76
N ILE A 22 -13.48 -1.04 3.64
CA ILE A 22 -14.43 -0.20 2.94
C ILE A 22 -15.62 -0.15 3.87
N VAL A 23 -15.88 1.02 4.45
CA VAL A 23 -17.11 1.27 5.16
C VAL A 23 -18.21 1.33 4.10
N TYR A 24 -18.90 0.21 3.89
CA TYR A 24 -20.00 0.03 2.92
C TYR A 24 -21.26 0.84 3.26
N SER A 25 -21.23 1.68 4.30
CA SER A 25 -22.41 2.36 4.84
C SER A 25 -22.99 3.47 3.96
N GLN A 26 -22.49 3.65 2.72
CA GLN A 26 -22.91 4.71 1.80
C GLN A 26 -23.49 4.21 0.47
N ILE A 27 -23.70 2.90 0.29
CA ILE A 27 -24.51 2.42 -0.84
C ILE A 27 -25.98 2.65 -0.46
N GLY A 28 -26.47 3.86 -0.68
CA GLY A 28 -27.90 4.15 -0.66
C GLY A 28 -28.59 3.37 -1.77
N ASN A 29 -29.84 2.96 -1.55
CA ASN A 29 -30.63 2.15 -2.48
C ASN A 29 -30.84 2.79 -3.88
N ASP A 30 -30.46 4.05 -4.06
CA ASP A 30 -30.65 4.82 -5.31
C ASP A 30 -29.36 5.17 -6.06
N ASP A 31 -28.17 4.84 -5.54
CA ASP A 31 -26.89 5.37 -6.06
C ASP A 31 -26.24 4.49 -7.14
N ASN A 32 -27.04 3.89 -8.03
CA ASN A 32 -26.58 3.12 -9.21
C ASN A 32 -25.97 4.01 -10.32
N SER A 33 -25.75 5.29 -10.04
CA SER A 33 -25.16 6.25 -10.96
C SER A 33 -23.64 6.08 -11.07
N LYS A 34 -22.99 5.70 -9.98
CA LYS A 34 -21.53 5.63 -9.87
C LYS A 34 -20.96 4.29 -10.37
N CYS A 35 -19.82 4.37 -11.02
CA CYS A 35 -19.02 3.22 -11.45
C CYS A 35 -18.06 2.76 -10.35
N LEU A 36 -17.56 1.53 -10.46
CA LEU A 36 -16.69 0.93 -9.43
C LEU A 36 -15.45 1.78 -9.10
N LYS A 37 -14.87 2.47 -10.09
CA LYS A 37 -13.72 3.36 -9.88
C LYS A 37 -14.04 4.53 -8.93
N GLU A 38 -15.26 5.05 -8.98
CA GLU A 38 -15.67 6.22 -8.17
C GLU A 38 -15.83 5.90 -6.68
N TYR A 39 -15.85 4.61 -6.31
CA TYR A 39 -15.87 4.18 -4.89
C TYR A 39 -14.48 4.07 -4.28
N ILE A 40 -13.42 4.18 -5.08
CA ILE A 40 -12.06 4.14 -4.56
C ILE A 40 -11.74 5.48 -3.90
N ASN A 41 -11.47 5.46 -2.60
CA ASN A 41 -10.93 6.62 -1.91
C ASN A 41 -9.50 6.88 -2.39
N THR A 42 -9.34 7.80 -3.33
CA THR A 42 -8.06 8.13 -3.97
C THR A 42 -7.06 8.83 -3.06
N GLN A 43 -7.50 9.32 -1.89
CA GLN A 43 -6.58 9.87 -0.87
C GLN A 43 -5.82 8.76 -0.13
N LYS A 44 -6.37 7.54 -0.12
CA LYS A 44 -5.83 6.38 0.60
C LYS A 44 -5.33 5.28 -0.33
N ARG A 45 -5.90 5.21 -1.52
CA ARG A 45 -5.65 4.14 -2.49
C ARG A 45 -5.34 4.69 -3.86
N VAL A 46 -4.43 4.04 -4.55
CA VAL A 46 -4.09 4.30 -5.94
C VAL A 46 -4.90 3.34 -6.82
N VAL A 47 -5.67 3.88 -7.76
CA VAL A 47 -6.28 3.07 -8.83
C VAL A 47 -5.16 2.67 -9.80
N LEU A 48 -5.03 1.37 -10.04
CA LEU A 48 -3.91 0.86 -10.81
C LEU A 48 -4.11 1.09 -12.31
N ASP A 49 -3.15 1.76 -12.93
CA ASP A 49 -3.00 1.83 -14.38
C ASP A 49 -2.96 0.44 -15.03
N THR A 50 -3.69 0.31 -16.14
CA THR A 50 -3.87 -0.95 -16.88
C THR A 50 -3.28 -0.91 -18.30
N GLU A 51 -2.76 0.23 -18.74
CA GLU A 51 -2.31 0.48 -20.12
C GLU A 51 -0.79 0.67 -20.22
N ASN A 52 -0.14 1.19 -19.18
CA ASN A 52 1.30 1.44 -19.12
C ASN A 52 2.00 0.60 -18.04
N SER A 53 3.31 0.79 -17.94
CA SER A 53 4.21 0.04 -17.05
C SER A 53 4.37 0.67 -15.65
N ASN A 54 3.66 1.76 -15.33
CA ASN A 54 3.86 2.52 -14.09
C ASN A 54 3.64 1.67 -12.83
N HIS A 55 2.81 0.62 -12.92
CA HIS A 55 2.45 -0.23 -11.79
C HIS A 55 2.83 -1.70 -11.98
N ASP A 56 3.74 -2.06 -12.88
CA ASP A 56 4.10 -3.47 -13.15
C ASP A 56 4.58 -4.20 -11.89
N GLY A 57 5.35 -3.54 -11.02
CA GLY A 57 5.75 -4.12 -9.73
C GLY A 57 4.55 -4.47 -8.85
N VAL A 58 3.52 -3.63 -8.83
CA VAL A 58 2.27 -3.88 -8.08
C VAL A 58 1.49 -5.02 -8.71
N TRP A 59 1.40 -5.08 -10.05
CA TRP A 59 0.69 -6.15 -10.74
C TRP A 59 1.31 -7.53 -10.51
N LYS A 60 2.64 -7.64 -10.58
CA LYS A 60 3.37 -8.88 -10.24
C LYS A 60 3.05 -9.38 -8.83
N GLN A 61 3.05 -8.45 -7.88
CA GLN A 61 2.70 -8.76 -6.50
C GLN A 61 1.23 -9.20 -6.38
N LEU A 62 0.29 -8.50 -7.02
CA LEU A 62 -1.14 -8.86 -6.99
C LEU A 62 -1.43 -10.22 -7.60
N VAL A 63 -0.74 -10.61 -8.67
CA VAL A 63 -0.86 -11.96 -9.26
C VAL A 63 -0.47 -13.02 -8.22
N THR A 64 0.65 -12.81 -7.54
CA THR A 64 1.14 -13.71 -6.47
C THR A 64 0.12 -13.81 -5.34
N GLU A 65 -0.42 -12.67 -4.90
CA GLU A 65 -1.44 -12.60 -3.84
C GLU A 65 -2.77 -13.24 -4.26
N TYR A 66 -3.22 -13.03 -5.51
CA TYR A 66 -4.45 -13.63 -6.01
C TYR A 66 -4.37 -15.16 -6.03
N LYS A 67 -3.24 -15.69 -6.51
CA LYS A 67 -2.95 -17.13 -6.52
C LYS A 67 -3.03 -17.75 -5.13
N ALA A 68 -2.54 -17.04 -4.11
CA ALA A 68 -2.54 -17.49 -2.72
C ALA A 68 -3.85 -17.20 -1.94
N SER A 69 -4.71 -16.31 -2.47
CA SER A 69 -5.92 -15.88 -1.78
C SER A 69 -7.07 -16.90 -1.90
N ASN A 70 -8.10 -16.74 -1.07
CA ASN A 70 -9.40 -17.42 -1.24
C ASN A 70 -10.38 -16.66 -2.13
N SER A 71 -10.01 -15.49 -2.66
CA SER A 71 -10.87 -14.69 -3.53
C SER A 71 -11.07 -15.36 -4.89
N THR A 72 -12.17 -15.05 -5.56
CA THR A 72 -12.46 -15.55 -6.91
C THR A 72 -12.98 -14.41 -7.76
N ILE A 73 -12.32 -14.12 -8.87
CA ILE A 73 -12.84 -13.22 -9.91
C ILE A 73 -13.46 -14.10 -11.00
N LYS A 74 -14.72 -13.82 -11.35
CA LYS A 74 -15.43 -14.59 -12.38
C LYS A 74 -14.64 -14.57 -13.70
N GLY A 75 -14.31 -15.75 -14.20
CA GLY A 75 -13.58 -15.92 -15.47
C GLY A 75 -12.06 -15.82 -15.37
N ILE A 76 -11.48 -15.72 -14.16
CA ILE A 76 -10.03 -15.73 -13.95
C ILE A 76 -9.64 -16.94 -13.11
N ASP A 77 -9.04 -17.94 -13.76
CA ASP A 77 -8.44 -19.09 -13.11
C ASP A 77 -7.14 -18.71 -12.39
N LYS A 78 -6.99 -19.10 -11.13
CA LYS A 78 -5.79 -18.84 -10.31
C LYS A 78 -4.54 -19.51 -10.85
N THR A 79 -4.64 -20.73 -11.38
CA THR A 79 -3.47 -21.49 -11.85
C THR A 79 -2.83 -20.82 -13.06
N SER A 80 -3.64 -20.18 -13.90
CA SER A 80 -3.21 -19.56 -15.16
C SER A 80 -3.21 -18.04 -15.14
N VAL A 81 -3.55 -17.39 -14.01
CA VAL A 81 -3.58 -15.92 -13.97
C VAL A 81 -2.18 -15.33 -14.16
N ASP A 82 -2.13 -14.22 -14.88
CA ASP A 82 -0.98 -13.37 -15.10
C ASP A 82 -1.41 -11.89 -14.98
N GLU A 83 -0.44 -10.98 -15.13
CA GLU A 83 -0.68 -9.55 -15.01
C GLU A 83 -1.69 -9.06 -16.05
N SER A 84 -1.62 -9.57 -17.29
CA SER A 84 -2.51 -9.17 -18.39
C SER A 84 -3.96 -9.51 -18.11
N LYS A 85 -4.25 -10.69 -17.53
CA LYS A 85 -5.61 -11.10 -17.15
C LYS A 85 -6.18 -10.20 -16.06
N LEU A 86 -5.41 -9.86 -15.02
CA LEU A 86 -5.86 -8.93 -13.98
C LEU A 86 -6.04 -7.51 -14.50
N LYS A 87 -5.07 -6.98 -15.29
CA LYS A 87 -5.17 -5.67 -15.95
C LYS A 87 -6.43 -5.59 -16.80
N ASN A 88 -6.72 -6.61 -17.62
CA ASN A 88 -7.90 -6.64 -18.48
C ASN A 88 -9.21 -6.67 -17.68
N TYR A 89 -9.26 -7.43 -16.60
CA TYR A 89 -10.39 -7.40 -15.69
C TYR A 89 -10.62 -5.99 -15.13
N CYS A 90 -9.58 -5.34 -14.62
CA CYS A 90 -9.70 -4.00 -14.04
C CYS A 90 -10.10 -2.95 -15.09
N LYS A 91 -9.54 -3.04 -16.30
CA LYS A 91 -9.88 -2.19 -17.45
C LYS A 91 -11.36 -2.29 -17.82
N THR A 92 -11.92 -3.50 -17.80
CA THR A 92 -13.33 -3.75 -18.17
C THR A 92 -14.30 -3.53 -17.01
N ALA A 93 -13.83 -3.66 -15.76
CA ALA A 93 -14.65 -3.52 -14.57
C ALA A 93 -14.84 -2.07 -14.14
N LYS A 94 -13.87 -1.18 -14.40
CA LYS A 94 -13.84 0.20 -13.87
C LYS A 94 -15.14 1.00 -14.11
N ASP A 95 -15.77 0.82 -15.28
CA ASP A 95 -16.95 1.57 -15.72
C ASP A 95 -18.27 0.83 -15.44
N LYS A 96 -18.21 -0.36 -14.83
CA LYS A 96 -19.42 -1.10 -14.46
C LYS A 96 -20.15 -0.34 -13.36
N LYS A 97 -21.45 -0.12 -13.58
CA LYS A 97 -22.36 0.36 -12.55
C LYS A 97 -22.48 -0.68 -11.44
N ILE A 98 -22.67 -0.20 -10.22
CA ILE A 98 -22.92 -1.10 -9.10
C ILE A 98 -24.24 -1.82 -9.33
N LYS A 99 -24.17 -3.12 -9.15
CA LYS A 99 -25.33 -3.99 -8.96
C LYS A 99 -25.29 -4.67 -7.60
N GLU A 100 -24.08 -4.83 -7.05
CA GLU A 100 -23.81 -5.57 -5.81
C GLU A 100 -22.56 -5.02 -5.11
N SER A 101 -22.56 -5.02 -3.78
CA SER A 101 -21.42 -4.58 -2.95
C SER A 101 -20.17 -5.46 -3.09
N SER A 102 -20.36 -6.74 -3.43
CA SER A 102 -19.31 -7.72 -3.71
C SER A 102 -18.33 -7.23 -4.80
N LEU A 103 -18.85 -6.57 -5.84
CA LEU A 103 -18.05 -6.03 -6.95
C LEU A 103 -17.16 -4.87 -6.52
N ILE A 104 -17.63 -4.04 -5.59
CA ILE A 104 -16.82 -2.94 -5.04
C ILE A 104 -15.66 -3.52 -4.24
N LYS A 105 -15.91 -4.57 -3.43
CA LYS A 105 -14.86 -5.26 -2.69
C LYS A 105 -13.81 -5.82 -3.62
N GLU A 106 -14.26 -6.57 -4.62
CA GLU A 106 -13.41 -7.24 -5.60
C GLU A 106 -12.57 -6.21 -6.38
N TYR A 107 -13.22 -5.19 -6.94
CA TYR A 107 -12.54 -4.14 -7.68
C TYR A 107 -11.56 -3.36 -6.81
N THR A 108 -11.94 -3.00 -5.59
CA THR A 108 -11.03 -2.32 -4.66
C THR A 108 -9.82 -3.19 -4.34
N GLN A 109 -10.03 -4.47 -4.09
CA GLN A 109 -8.97 -5.41 -3.73
C GLN A 109 -7.97 -5.63 -4.87
N TRP A 110 -8.45 -5.77 -6.10
CA TRP A 110 -7.64 -6.23 -7.23
C TRP A 110 -7.27 -5.15 -8.25
N CYS A 111 -7.96 -4.00 -8.25
CA CYS A 111 -7.75 -2.90 -9.20
C CYS A 111 -7.29 -1.60 -8.54
N SER A 112 -7.10 -1.62 -7.23
CA SER A 112 -6.49 -0.53 -6.50
C SER A 112 -5.57 -1.05 -5.40
N ARG A 113 -4.71 -0.20 -4.89
CA ARG A 113 -3.77 -0.56 -3.82
C ARG A 113 -3.71 0.56 -2.80
N ASN A 114 -3.50 0.25 -1.52
CA ASN A 114 -3.18 1.29 -0.56
C ASN A 114 -1.94 2.05 -1.04
N ASN A 115 -1.94 3.36 -0.86
CA ASN A 115 -0.71 4.13 -0.95
C ASN A 115 0.18 3.84 0.28
N LEU A 116 1.45 4.20 0.22
CA LEU A 116 2.41 3.88 1.29
C LEU A 116 2.00 4.48 2.64
N ARG A 117 1.40 5.69 2.65
CA ARG A 117 0.90 6.31 3.89
C ARG A 117 -0.20 5.47 4.55
N GLU A 118 -1.25 5.13 3.81
CA GLU A 118 -2.34 4.30 4.33
C GLU A 118 -1.84 2.90 4.70
N GLN A 119 -0.93 2.32 3.91
CA GLN A 119 -0.43 0.98 4.18
C GLN A 119 0.35 0.92 5.51
N ILE A 120 1.24 1.88 5.80
CA ILE A 120 1.99 1.89 7.06
C ILE A 120 1.07 2.05 8.27
N THR A 121 0.10 2.96 8.19
CA THR A 121 -0.80 3.24 9.30
C THR A 121 -1.77 2.09 9.57
N THR A 122 -2.14 1.32 8.54
CA THR A 122 -3.04 0.17 8.67
C THR A 122 -2.32 -1.14 9.01
N LEU A 123 -1.18 -1.47 8.38
CA LEU A 123 -0.41 -2.69 8.66
C LEU A 123 0.11 -2.74 10.09
N SER A 124 0.48 -1.59 10.65
CA SER A 124 1.06 -1.50 11.98
C SER A 124 0.05 -1.69 13.10
N THR A 125 -1.22 -2.02 12.82
CA THR A 125 -2.31 -2.12 13.81
C THR A 125 -2.43 -0.84 14.67
N GLY A 126 -2.14 0.32 14.08
CA GLY A 126 -2.14 1.61 14.76
C GLY A 126 -0.86 1.96 15.56
N LYS A 127 0.15 1.07 15.55
CA LYS A 127 1.46 1.31 16.19
C LYS A 127 2.37 2.22 15.39
N LYS A 128 2.04 2.56 14.15
CA LYS A 128 2.79 3.54 13.37
C LYS A 128 1.84 4.60 12.83
N LYS A 129 2.30 5.84 12.88
CA LYS A 129 1.62 7.01 12.34
C LYS A 129 2.53 7.71 11.34
N TRP A 130 1.93 8.20 10.27
CA TRP A 130 2.64 9.12 9.39
C TRP A 130 3.01 10.39 10.17
N ILE A 131 4.25 10.85 10.04
CA ILE A 131 4.72 12.05 10.74
C ILE A 131 4.01 13.25 10.11
N SER A 132 3.34 14.06 10.93
CA SER A 132 2.65 15.27 10.45
C SER A 132 3.67 16.32 10.04
N GLU A 133 3.30 17.19 9.10
CA GLU A 133 4.20 18.23 8.57
C GLU A 133 4.59 19.26 9.65
N ASP A 134 3.70 19.50 10.60
CA ASP A 134 3.87 20.41 11.74
C ASP A 134 4.59 19.78 12.95
N ASP A 135 4.88 18.47 12.91
CA ASP A 135 5.56 17.74 13.99
C ASP A 135 7.08 18.00 13.99
N THR A 136 7.43 19.25 14.31
CA THR A 136 8.80 19.76 14.25
C THR A 136 9.76 18.96 15.14
N ALA A 137 9.29 18.49 16.31
CA ALA A 137 10.10 17.71 17.24
C ALA A 137 10.49 16.35 16.65
N THR A 138 9.54 15.63 16.06
CA THR A 138 9.82 14.34 15.43
C THR A 138 10.72 14.52 14.20
N TRP A 139 10.46 15.54 13.39
CA TRP A 139 11.30 15.82 12.22
C TRP A 139 12.73 16.19 12.59
N ASN A 140 12.95 16.98 13.64
CA ASN A 140 14.31 17.27 14.12
C ASN A 140 15.03 16.00 14.57
N THR A 141 14.33 15.10 15.26
CA THR A 141 14.88 13.80 15.66
C THR A 141 15.25 12.94 14.44
N LYS A 142 14.39 12.89 13.42
CA LYS A 142 14.66 12.18 12.16
C LYS A 142 15.83 12.81 11.41
N LYS A 143 15.90 14.14 11.35
CA LYS A 143 17.00 14.91 10.74
C LYS A 143 18.34 14.57 11.39
N ASP A 144 18.43 14.55 12.72
CA ASP A 144 19.66 14.20 13.41
C ASP A 144 20.05 12.74 13.22
N SER A 145 19.07 11.83 13.20
CA SER A 145 19.29 10.42 12.84
C SER A 145 19.79 10.28 11.40
N TYR A 146 19.27 11.09 10.47
CA TYR A 146 19.63 11.06 9.06
C TYR A 146 21.10 11.43 8.80
N LYS A 147 21.69 12.29 9.64
CA LYS A 147 23.14 12.62 9.56
C LYS A 147 24.04 11.40 9.76
N SER A 148 23.54 10.40 10.48
CA SER A 148 24.30 9.23 10.91
C SER A 148 24.06 7.98 10.04
N ILE A 149 23.34 8.11 8.92
CA ILE A 149 23.03 6.97 8.05
C ILE A 149 24.28 6.38 7.41
N GLN A 150 24.33 5.06 7.28
CA GLN A 150 25.41 4.36 6.57
C GLN A 150 25.22 4.44 5.05
N ASP A 151 26.22 4.05 4.26
CA ASP A 151 26.12 4.18 2.80
C ASP A 151 25.10 3.25 2.17
N ASN A 152 24.82 2.12 2.82
CA ASN A 152 23.79 1.15 2.45
C ASN A 152 22.41 1.45 3.05
N ASP A 153 22.28 2.48 3.89
CA ASP A 153 20.98 2.88 4.42
C ASP A 153 20.12 3.54 3.32
N PRO A 154 18.79 3.35 3.35
CA PRO A 154 17.90 3.97 2.38
C PRO A 154 17.89 5.50 2.56
N LYS A 155 18.12 6.23 1.47
CA LYS A 155 18.25 7.70 1.42
C LYS A 155 17.03 8.33 0.78
N LEU A 156 16.53 9.42 1.35
CA LEU A 156 15.46 10.21 0.74
C LEU A 156 16.04 11.00 -0.43
N GLU A 157 15.36 10.97 -1.57
CA GLU A 157 15.76 11.72 -2.75
C GLU A 157 15.81 13.23 -2.46
N GLY A 158 16.90 13.88 -2.86
CA GLY A 158 17.10 15.31 -2.65
C GLY A 158 17.45 15.73 -1.21
N VAL A 159 17.62 14.78 -0.28
CA VAL A 159 18.03 15.07 1.11
C VAL A 159 19.49 14.68 1.31
N GLU A 160 20.34 15.69 1.52
CA GLU A 160 21.76 15.50 1.77
C GLU A 160 22.03 14.99 3.19
N LYS A 161 22.94 14.03 3.32
CA LYS A 161 23.34 13.45 4.61
C LYS A 161 24.08 14.46 5.50
N ALA A 162 24.98 15.26 4.93
CA ALA A 162 25.85 16.15 5.72
C ALA A 162 25.06 17.28 6.41
N ASN A 163 24.05 17.81 5.73
CA ASN A 163 23.17 18.84 6.26
C ASN A 163 21.72 18.61 5.81
N PRO A 164 20.99 17.67 6.45
CA PRO A 164 19.63 17.36 6.05
C PRO A 164 18.70 18.54 6.34
N ASP A 165 17.87 18.86 5.35
CA ASP A 165 16.82 19.88 5.45
C ASP A 165 15.48 19.20 5.72
N THR A 166 14.86 19.56 6.84
CA THR A 166 13.54 19.06 7.25
C THR A 166 12.48 19.29 6.17
N SER A 167 12.49 20.45 5.51
CA SER A 167 11.54 20.77 4.43
C SER A 167 11.67 19.79 3.27
N LYS A 168 12.92 19.45 2.89
CA LYS A 168 13.19 18.45 1.85
C LYS A 168 12.78 17.04 2.30
N MET A 169 13.00 16.68 3.56
CA MET A 169 12.54 15.39 4.12
C MET A 169 11.02 15.26 4.05
N VAL A 170 10.29 16.28 4.51
CA VAL A 170 8.82 16.35 4.44
C VAL A 170 8.35 16.22 2.99
N SER A 171 8.95 17.00 2.08
CA SER A 171 8.61 16.96 0.64
C SER A 171 8.83 15.58 0.04
N ALA A 172 9.97 14.94 0.30
CA ALA A 172 10.29 13.59 -0.17
C ALA A 172 9.27 12.56 0.37
N CYS A 173 8.97 12.63 1.67
CA CYS A 173 7.96 11.79 2.29
C CYS A 173 6.57 12.00 1.66
N ASN A 174 6.14 13.24 1.45
CA ASN A 174 4.85 13.53 0.83
C ASN A 174 4.73 12.99 -0.60
N LYS A 175 5.80 13.05 -1.40
CA LYS A 175 5.83 12.40 -2.73
C LYS A 175 5.65 10.89 -2.62
N LEU A 176 6.42 10.26 -1.72
CA LEU A 176 6.34 8.81 -1.49
C LEU A 176 5.01 8.37 -0.90
N SER A 177 4.33 9.22 -0.14
CA SER A 177 3.06 8.91 0.52
C SER A 177 1.97 8.42 -0.44
N LEU A 178 2.05 8.84 -1.71
CA LEU A 178 1.09 8.53 -2.78
C LEU A 178 1.49 7.31 -3.61
N VAL A 179 2.70 6.78 -3.45
CA VAL A 179 3.17 5.62 -4.21
C VAL A 179 2.36 4.38 -3.80
N PRO A 180 1.92 3.52 -4.74
CA PRO A 180 1.20 2.31 -4.41
C PRO A 180 2.12 1.31 -3.69
N TYR A 181 1.60 0.69 -2.63
CA TYR A 181 2.32 -0.33 -1.90
C TYR A 181 2.49 -1.63 -2.72
N ILE A 182 3.73 -2.09 -2.87
CA ILE A 182 4.05 -3.40 -3.44
C ILE A 182 4.06 -4.44 -2.30
N ASN A 183 5.15 -4.52 -1.55
CA ASN A 183 5.33 -5.40 -0.40
C ASN A 183 6.28 -4.75 0.63
N THR A 184 6.52 -5.40 1.77
CA THR A 184 7.39 -4.88 2.83
C THR A 184 8.88 -4.87 2.46
N ASP A 185 9.25 -5.63 1.42
CA ASP A 185 10.62 -5.70 0.94
C ASP A 185 10.97 -4.61 -0.06
N ASP A 186 9.96 -3.94 -0.61
CA ASP A 186 10.11 -2.82 -1.52
C ASP A 186 10.89 -1.66 -0.88
N ASN A 187 11.76 -1.04 -1.69
CA ASN A 187 12.64 0.03 -1.22
C ASN A 187 11.85 1.26 -0.77
N ASN A 188 10.76 1.62 -1.45
CA ASN A 188 9.96 2.76 -1.04
C ASN A 188 9.25 2.49 0.29
N TYR A 189 8.75 1.27 0.51
CA TYR A 189 8.19 0.88 1.81
C TYR A 189 9.22 1.00 2.93
N LYS A 190 10.41 0.41 2.77
CA LYS A 190 11.49 0.51 3.77
C LYS A 190 11.89 1.96 4.04
N LEU A 191 11.93 2.79 3.00
CA LEU A 191 12.29 4.20 3.08
C LEU A 191 11.24 4.99 3.88
N VAL A 192 9.95 4.86 3.56
CA VAL A 192 8.89 5.60 4.28
C VAL A 192 8.68 5.08 5.70
N ASP A 193 8.89 3.79 5.94
CA ASP A 193 8.80 3.18 7.27
C ASP A 193 9.89 3.72 8.21
N LYS A 194 11.11 3.90 7.68
CA LYS A 194 12.23 4.45 8.44
C LYS A 194 12.09 5.96 8.67
N TRP A 195 11.74 6.72 7.64
CA TRP A 195 11.89 8.18 7.66
C TRP A 195 10.60 8.98 7.81
N CYS A 196 9.48 8.44 7.32
CA CYS A 196 8.22 9.18 7.20
C CYS A 196 7.17 8.77 8.23
N ALA A 197 7.47 7.74 9.02
CA ALA A 197 6.62 7.23 10.08
C ALA A 197 7.29 7.33 11.46
N LYS A 198 6.44 7.46 12.48
CA LYS A 198 6.77 7.32 13.90
C LYS A 198 5.93 6.22 14.53
N GLU A 199 6.40 5.70 15.66
CA GLU A 199 5.60 4.80 16.49
C GLU A 199 4.48 5.55 17.23
#